data_AF-A0A7S0N2H8-F1
#
_entry.id   AF-A0A7S0N2H8-F1
#
_cell.length_a   1.000
_cell.length_b   1.000
_cell.length_c   1.000
_cell.angle_alpha   90.00
_cell.angle_beta   90.00
_cell.angle_gamma   90.00
#
_symmetry.space_group_name_H-M   'P 1'
#
loop_
_entity.id
_entity.type
_entity.pdbx_description
1 polymer ?
#
loop_
_entity_poly.entity_id
_entity_poly.type
_entity_poly.pdbx_seq_one_letter_code
_entity_poly.pdbx_strand_id
1 'polypeptide(L)'
;FYLSSSTQRAGDEGVPTLNGSTLSTQIFVSKFLRPSRPCIIDGLADDWPALSERRWGFEKLRELYGSRYFECGRTGFDDDSVILSMTAFLDGMHYSSTIDSDNCSSPQYIFDATFDADCPELLLDYTVPRLFRGAARDALAALPAGLRPNFRWVLVGGGG
;
A
#
# COMPACT_ATOMS: atom_id res chain seq x y z
N PHE A 1 11.57 1.01 19.06
CA PHE A 1 11.76 2.12 18.11
C PHE A 1 13.22 2.20 17.72
N TYR A 2 13.63 1.46 16.69
CA TYR A 2 14.94 1.64 16.05
C TYR A 2 14.69 2.33 14.72
N LEU A 3 15.04 3.61 14.65
CA LEU A 3 15.15 4.32 13.37
C LEU A 3 16.52 3.95 12.79
N SER A 4 16.54 3.07 11.80
CA SER A 4 17.72 2.88 10.95
C SER A 4 17.94 4.18 10.19
N SER A 5 19.04 4.89 10.50
CA SER A 5 19.41 6.10 9.79
C SER A 5 19.94 5.72 8.41
N SER A 6 19.17 6.00 7.36
CA SER A 6 19.66 5.91 5.99
C SER A 6 20.73 6.99 5.78
N THR A 7 21.97 6.55 5.57
CA THR A 7 23.12 7.42 5.32
C THR A 7 22.94 8.15 3.98
N GLN A 8 22.54 9.42 4.01
CA GLN A 8 22.47 10.25 2.81
C GLN A 8 23.91 10.57 2.35
N ARG A 9 24.27 10.17 1.12
CA ARG A 9 25.57 10.48 0.52
C ARG A 9 25.63 11.97 0.21
N ALA A 10 26.75 12.61 0.56
CA ALA A 10 26.99 14.02 0.25
C ALA A 10 27.01 14.24 -1.28
N GLY A 11 26.15 15.13 -1.78
CA GLY A 11 26.08 15.53 -3.19
C GLY A 11 24.86 15.05 -3.96
N ASP A 12 24.02 14.19 -3.37
CA ASP A 12 22.75 13.78 -3.97
C ASP A 12 21.63 14.68 -3.43
N GLU A 13 21.09 15.57 -4.28
CA GLU A 13 19.79 16.19 -3.98
C GLU A 13 18.76 15.05 -3.98
N GLY A 14 18.49 14.50 -2.79
CA GLY A 14 17.55 13.38 -2.62
C GLY A 14 16.17 13.68 -3.20
N VAL A 15 15.29 12.68 -3.18
CA VAL A 15 13.93 12.84 -3.71
C VAL A 15 13.23 14.01 -2.98
N PRO A 16 12.78 15.06 -3.70
CA PRO A 16 12.23 16.24 -3.05
C PRO A 16 10.89 15.92 -2.40
N THR A 17 10.71 16.42 -1.16
CA THR A 17 9.45 16.32 -0.42
C THR A 17 8.62 17.59 -0.62
N LEU A 18 7.36 17.43 -1.02
CA LEU A 18 6.41 18.51 -1.31
C LEU A 18 5.28 18.50 -0.29
N ASN A 19 4.81 19.68 0.11
CA ASN A 19 3.64 19.80 0.96
C ASN A 19 2.36 19.66 0.13
N GLY A 20 1.66 18.55 0.33
CA GLY A 20 0.43 18.20 -0.36
C GLY A 20 -0.78 19.03 0.04
N SER A 21 -0.75 19.89 1.06
CA SER A 21 -1.84 20.84 1.34
C SER A 21 -1.80 22.07 0.42
N THR A 22 -0.61 22.49 0.00
CA THR A 22 -0.40 23.70 -0.83
C THR A 22 -0.08 23.39 -2.29
N LEU A 23 0.30 22.15 -2.61
CA LEU A 23 0.67 21.75 -3.97
C LEU A 23 -0.53 21.77 -4.93
N SER A 24 -0.49 22.64 -5.94
CA SER A 24 -1.53 22.62 -6.99
C SER A 24 -1.29 21.49 -8.00
N THR A 25 -2.38 20.95 -8.56
CA THR A 25 -2.30 19.91 -9.60
C THR A 25 -1.50 20.38 -10.82
N GLN A 26 -1.59 21.66 -11.19
CA GLN A 26 -0.85 22.21 -12.33
C GLN A 26 0.66 22.24 -12.07
N ILE A 27 1.09 22.62 -10.87
CA ILE A 27 2.51 22.59 -10.48
C ILE A 27 3.01 21.15 -10.46
N PHE A 28 2.27 20.25 -9.81
CA PHE A 28 2.60 18.82 -9.78
C PHE A 28 2.81 18.26 -11.20
N VAL A 29 1.87 18.55 -12.10
CA VAL A 29 1.90 18.00 -13.46
C VAL A 29 3.05 18.56 -14.28
N SER A 30 3.29 19.86 -14.21
CA SER A 30 4.31 20.53 -15.02
C SER A 30 5.74 20.28 -14.52
N LYS A 31 5.93 20.18 -13.20
CA LYS A 31 7.26 20.06 -12.58
C LYS A 31 7.67 18.62 -12.26
N PHE A 32 6.72 17.68 -12.12
CA PHE A 32 7.00 16.30 -11.69
C PHE A 32 6.44 15.26 -12.66
N LEU A 33 5.12 15.25 -12.89
CA LEU A 33 4.50 14.17 -13.67
C LEU A 33 4.93 14.15 -15.14
N ARG A 34 4.83 15.27 -15.86
CA ARG A 34 5.23 15.36 -17.28
C ARG A 34 6.73 15.15 -17.52
N PRO A 35 7.65 15.71 -16.72
CA PRO A 35 9.08 15.44 -16.87
C PRO A 35 9.52 14.10 -16.26
N SER A 36 8.59 13.28 -15.75
CA SER A 36 8.90 11.99 -15.09
C SER A 36 9.89 12.13 -13.93
N ARG A 37 9.79 13.21 -13.16
CA ARG A 37 10.66 13.47 -12.00
C ARG A 37 10.01 12.94 -10.72
N PRO A 38 10.68 12.06 -9.95
CA PRO A 38 10.14 11.56 -8.69
C PRO A 38 10.07 12.65 -7.62
N CYS A 39 9.07 12.54 -6.74
CA CYS A 39 8.91 13.37 -5.55
C CYS A 39 8.16 12.59 -4.46
N ILE A 40 8.37 12.97 -3.20
CA ILE A 40 7.54 12.57 -2.06
C ILE A 40 6.49 13.68 -1.86
N ILE A 41 5.23 13.33 -1.62
CA ILE A 41 4.18 14.30 -1.34
C ILE A 41 3.58 13.98 0.03
N ASP A 42 3.85 14.85 0.99
CA ASP A 42 3.33 14.75 2.35
C ASP A 42 1.92 15.35 2.44
N GLY A 43 1.13 14.96 3.44
CA GLY A 43 -0.17 15.60 3.73
C GLY A 43 -1.30 15.29 2.75
N LEU A 44 -1.17 14.29 1.87
CA LEU A 44 -2.25 13.86 0.97
C LEU A 44 -3.17 12.78 1.55
N ALA A 45 -2.77 12.15 2.65
CA ALA A 45 -3.46 11.05 3.30
C ALA A 45 -3.84 11.35 4.75
N ASP A 46 -3.59 12.57 5.24
CA ASP A 46 -3.81 12.95 6.65
C ASP A 46 -5.27 12.81 7.10
N ASP A 47 -6.21 12.92 6.15
CA ASP A 47 -7.64 12.81 6.38
C ASP A 47 -8.17 11.37 6.20
N TRP A 48 -7.34 10.43 5.76
CA TRP A 48 -7.78 9.03 5.58
C TRP A 48 -8.12 8.40 6.93
N PRO A 49 -9.30 7.78 7.10
CA PRO A 49 -9.62 7.04 8.32
C PRO A 49 -8.58 5.95 8.67
N ALA A 50 -7.92 5.37 7.66
CA ALA A 50 -6.76 4.49 7.85
C ALA A 50 -5.72 5.08 8.81
N LEU A 51 -5.41 6.38 8.65
CA LEU A 51 -4.39 7.10 9.40
C LEU A 51 -4.98 7.91 10.57
N SER A 52 -5.97 8.75 10.31
CA SER A 52 -6.55 9.68 11.29
C SER A 52 -7.25 8.96 12.45
N GLU A 53 -7.91 7.84 12.17
CA GLU A 53 -8.55 6.97 13.16
C GLU A 53 -7.70 5.74 13.51
N ARG A 54 -6.51 5.60 12.90
CA ARG A 54 -5.59 4.46 13.08
C ARG A 54 -6.22 3.09 12.79
N ARG A 55 -7.15 3.03 11.84
CA ARG A 55 -7.84 1.77 11.47
C ARG A 55 -6.90 0.72 10.88
N TRP A 56 -5.76 1.14 10.31
CA TRP A 56 -4.78 0.24 9.72
C TRP A 56 -3.63 -0.16 10.68
N GLY A 57 -3.83 -0.04 11.99
CA GLY A 57 -2.95 -0.66 12.98
C GLY A 57 -3.23 -2.16 13.14
N PHE A 58 -2.23 -2.97 13.52
CA PHE A 58 -2.37 -4.44 13.59
C PHE A 58 -3.53 -4.94 14.46
N GLU A 59 -3.80 -4.27 15.59
CA GLU A 59 -4.94 -4.62 16.46
C GLU A 59 -6.28 -4.35 15.76
N LYS A 60 -6.43 -3.19 15.10
CA LYS A 60 -7.65 -2.83 14.38
C LYS A 60 -7.83 -3.60 13.09
N LEU A 61 -6.77 -3.91 12.36
CA LEU A 61 -6.84 -4.82 11.21
C LEU A 61 -7.33 -6.21 11.63
N ARG A 62 -6.84 -6.74 12.76
CA ARG A 62 -7.32 -8.02 13.32
C ARG A 62 -8.78 -7.94 13.77
N GLU A 63 -9.17 -6.86 14.44
CA GLU A 63 -10.54 -6.67 14.94
C GLU A 63 -11.56 -6.49 13.81
N LEU A 64 -11.26 -5.64 12.83
CA LEU A 64 -12.19 -5.25 11.76
C LEU A 64 -12.20 -6.23 10.59
N TYR A 65 -11.03 -6.78 10.24
CA TYR A 65 -10.83 -7.55 9.01
C TYR A 65 -10.24 -8.95 9.26
N GLY A 66 -10.16 -9.40 10.51
CA GLY A 66 -9.51 -10.66 10.89
C GLY A 66 -9.98 -11.91 10.14
N SER A 67 -11.28 -11.98 9.84
CA SER A 67 -11.92 -13.09 9.12
C SER A 67 -11.91 -12.95 7.59
N ARG A 68 -11.42 -11.81 7.07
CA ARG A 68 -11.28 -11.57 5.63
C ARG A 68 -10.00 -12.23 5.12
N TYR A 69 -10.05 -12.73 3.90
CA TYR A 69 -8.97 -13.44 3.24
C TYR A 69 -8.26 -12.52 2.25
N PHE A 70 -6.94 -12.65 2.17
CA PHE A 70 -6.09 -11.83 1.33
C PHE A 70 -5.05 -12.68 0.61
N GLU A 71 -4.66 -12.23 -0.60
CA GLU A 71 -3.54 -12.81 -1.33
C GLU A 71 -2.19 -12.39 -0.70
N CYS A 72 -1.39 -13.40 -0.33
CA CYS A 72 -0.14 -13.25 0.40
C CYS A 72 1.09 -13.74 -0.41
N GLY A 73 0.96 -13.84 -1.73
CA GLY A 73 2.01 -14.31 -2.63
C GLY A 73 1.56 -15.50 -3.49
N ARG A 74 2.50 -16.12 -4.20
CA ARG A 74 2.23 -17.22 -5.12
C ARG A 74 3.11 -18.41 -4.81
N THR A 75 2.58 -19.62 -5.03
CA THR A 75 3.40 -20.83 -4.98
C THR A 75 4.25 -20.94 -6.25
N GLY A 76 5.49 -21.39 -6.10
CA GLY A 76 6.47 -21.40 -7.20
C GLY A 76 6.21 -22.43 -8.30
N PHE A 77 5.17 -23.27 -8.19
CA PHE A 77 4.98 -24.41 -9.09
C PHE A 77 3.81 -24.27 -10.07
N ASP A 78 2.74 -23.53 -9.74
CA ASP A 78 1.55 -23.44 -10.62
C ASP A 78 0.85 -22.07 -10.59
N ASP A 79 1.54 -21.01 -10.16
CA ASP A 79 0.95 -19.65 -10.09
C ASP A 79 -0.24 -19.57 -9.09
N ASP A 80 -0.50 -20.62 -8.30
CA ASP A 80 -1.54 -20.63 -7.28
C ASP A 80 -1.25 -19.61 -6.18
N SER A 81 -2.22 -18.74 -5.91
CA SER A 81 -2.12 -17.72 -4.87
C SER A 81 -2.19 -18.34 -3.47
N VAL A 82 -1.27 -17.94 -2.61
CA VAL A 82 -1.31 -18.23 -1.17
C VAL A 82 -2.31 -17.27 -0.55
N ILE A 83 -3.45 -17.78 -0.10
CA ILE A 83 -4.52 -16.96 0.49
C ILE A 83 -4.61 -17.24 1.99
N LEU A 84 -4.49 -16.21 2.82
CA LEU A 84 -4.62 -16.31 4.27
C LEU A 84 -5.66 -15.34 4.81
N SER A 85 -6.28 -15.67 5.95
CA SER A 85 -7.03 -14.67 6.68
C SER A 85 -6.10 -13.60 7.25
N MET A 86 -6.59 -12.36 7.44
CA MET A 86 -5.81 -11.29 8.07
C MET A 86 -5.27 -11.73 9.44
N THR A 87 -6.07 -12.42 10.25
CA THR A 87 -5.60 -12.96 11.53
C THR A 87 -4.45 -13.94 11.35
N ALA A 88 -4.58 -14.93 10.45
CA ALA A 88 -3.54 -15.92 10.21
C ALA A 88 -2.24 -15.27 9.69
N PHE A 89 -2.36 -14.27 8.81
CA PHE A 89 -1.22 -13.50 8.32
C PHE A 89 -0.51 -12.74 9.45
N LEU A 90 -1.25 -11.99 10.27
CA LEU A 90 -0.69 -11.21 11.38
C LEU A 90 -0.09 -12.11 12.47
N ASP A 91 -0.69 -13.27 12.75
CA ASP A 91 -0.14 -14.26 13.68
C ASP A 91 1.19 -14.84 13.15
N GLY A 92 1.24 -15.18 11.85
CA GLY A 92 2.44 -15.66 11.19
C GLY A 92 3.59 -14.65 11.20
N MET A 93 3.28 -13.37 10.96
CA MET A 93 4.25 -12.28 11.04
C MET A 93 4.87 -12.13 12.43
N HIS A 94 4.04 -12.18 13.48
CA HIS A 94 4.52 -12.11 14.85
C HIS A 94 5.44 -13.30 15.17
N TYR A 95 5.06 -14.52 14.76
CA TYR A 95 5.84 -15.72 15.05
C TYR A 95 7.19 -15.73 14.31
N SER A 96 7.21 -15.33 13.03
CA SER A 96 8.43 -15.22 12.23
C SER A 96 9.43 -14.19 12.76
N SER A 97 8.96 -13.18 13.49
CA SER A 97 9.84 -12.17 14.11
C SER A 97 10.54 -12.65 15.40
N THR A 98 10.15 -13.82 15.93
CA THR A 98 10.62 -14.34 17.23
C THR A 98 11.54 -15.56 17.15
N ILE A 99 11.74 -16.15 15.97
CA ILE A 99 12.56 -17.35 15.77
C ILE A 99 13.64 -17.06 14.72
N ASP A 100 14.89 -17.45 15.02
CA ASP A 100 16.02 -17.34 14.10
C ASP A 100 15.70 -18.02 12.75
N SER A 101 15.85 -17.20 11.71
CA SER A 101 15.65 -17.27 10.25
C SER A 101 15.66 -18.57 9.44
N ASP A 102 15.64 -19.78 10.00
CA ASP A 102 15.90 -21.00 9.21
C ASP A 102 14.64 -21.73 8.71
N ASN A 103 13.44 -21.26 9.04
CA ASN A 103 12.18 -21.90 8.62
C ASN A 103 11.27 -20.93 7.84
N CYS A 104 11.73 -20.56 6.65
CA CYS A 104 11.16 -19.57 5.73
C CYS A 104 9.89 -20.09 5.00
N SER A 105 8.78 -20.29 5.72
CA SER A 105 7.52 -20.79 5.11
C SER A 105 6.31 -19.88 5.29
N SER A 106 6.40 -18.81 6.09
CA SER A 106 5.29 -17.87 6.22
C SER A 106 5.37 -16.78 5.15
N PRO A 107 4.25 -16.43 4.50
CA PRO A 107 4.25 -15.38 3.49
C PRO A 107 4.59 -14.04 4.15
N GLN A 108 5.49 -13.30 3.50
CA GLN A 108 6.11 -12.09 4.06
C GLN A 108 5.23 -10.84 3.87
N TYR A 109 4.37 -10.85 2.86
CA TYR A 109 3.56 -9.70 2.47
C TYR A 109 2.18 -10.14 1.98
N ILE A 110 1.14 -9.42 2.42
CA ILE A 110 -0.10 -9.29 1.66
C ILE A 110 0.20 -8.38 0.47
N PHE A 111 -0.16 -8.83 -0.73
CA PHE A 111 -0.12 -8.06 -1.97
C PHE A 111 -1.36 -8.41 -2.78
N ASP A 112 -2.48 -7.83 -2.37
CA ASP A 112 -3.80 -8.26 -2.82
C ASP A 112 -4.47 -7.20 -3.71
N ALA A 113 -4.82 -7.59 -4.92
CA ALA A 113 -5.46 -6.76 -5.94
C ALA A 113 -7.00 -6.83 -5.95
N THR A 114 -7.58 -7.84 -5.30
CA THR A 114 -9.02 -8.15 -5.27
C THR A 114 -9.69 -7.72 -3.97
N PHE A 115 -8.92 -7.16 -3.03
CA PHE A 115 -9.42 -6.66 -1.74
C PHE A 115 -10.64 -5.73 -1.85
N ASP A 116 -10.81 -5.02 -2.96
CA ASP A 116 -11.93 -4.11 -3.16
C ASP A 116 -13.26 -4.84 -3.43
N ALA A 117 -13.18 -6.08 -3.93
CA ALA A 117 -14.31 -7.00 -4.05
C ALA A 117 -14.47 -7.88 -2.79
N ASP A 118 -13.35 -8.39 -2.24
CA ASP A 118 -13.36 -9.36 -1.13
C ASP A 118 -13.55 -8.70 0.25
N CYS A 119 -13.12 -7.45 0.39
CA CYS A 119 -13.20 -6.62 1.60
C CYS A 119 -13.50 -5.15 1.26
N PRO A 120 -14.67 -4.84 0.68
CA PRO A 120 -15.02 -3.50 0.22
C PRO A 120 -15.01 -2.45 1.35
N GLU A 121 -15.10 -2.88 2.61
CA GLU A 121 -15.02 -2.00 3.78
C GLU A 121 -13.66 -1.26 3.87
N LEU A 122 -12.57 -1.84 3.35
CA LEU A 122 -11.27 -1.17 3.26
C LEU A 122 -11.29 0.05 2.32
N LEU A 123 -12.22 0.11 1.37
CA LEU A 123 -12.38 1.27 0.50
C LEU A 123 -12.92 2.51 1.23
N LEU A 124 -13.51 2.32 2.42
CA LEU A 124 -13.97 3.41 3.26
C LEU A 124 -12.82 4.07 4.03
N ASP A 125 -11.64 3.42 4.08
CA ASP A 125 -10.52 3.86 4.90
C ASP A 125 -9.59 4.86 4.19
N TYR A 126 -9.77 5.07 2.88
CA TYR A 126 -8.96 5.99 2.09
C TYR A 126 -9.74 6.61 0.94
N THR A 127 -9.20 7.69 0.36
CA THR A 127 -9.70 8.23 -0.89
C THR A 127 -8.55 8.49 -1.86
N VAL A 128 -8.80 8.40 -3.17
CA VAL A 128 -7.78 8.73 -4.17
C VAL A 128 -7.42 10.22 -4.05
N PRO A 129 -6.14 10.57 -3.80
CA PRO A 129 -5.75 11.96 -3.60
C PRO A 129 -6.09 12.85 -4.80
N ARG A 130 -6.33 14.13 -4.52
CA ARG A 130 -6.79 15.09 -5.55
C ARG A 130 -5.89 15.22 -6.78
N LEU A 131 -4.61 14.88 -6.64
CA LEU A 131 -3.63 14.93 -7.72
C LEU A 131 -3.81 13.79 -8.73
N PHE A 132 -4.41 12.67 -8.31
CA PHE A 132 -4.54 11.44 -9.09
C PHE A 132 -5.98 11.11 -9.47
N ARG A 133 -6.98 11.79 -8.86
CA ARG A 133 -8.40 11.56 -9.17
C ARG A 133 -8.86 12.26 -10.45
N GLY A 134 -9.86 11.65 -11.11
CA GLY A 134 -10.55 12.19 -12.29
C GLY A 134 -10.17 11.49 -13.59
N ALA A 135 -11.09 11.49 -14.57
CA ALA A 135 -10.96 10.75 -15.83
C ALA A 135 -9.70 11.11 -16.65
N ALA A 136 -9.20 12.34 -16.53
CA ALA A 136 -7.97 12.77 -17.19
C ALA A 136 -6.68 12.23 -16.53
N ARG A 137 -6.78 11.63 -15.34
CA ARG A 137 -5.65 11.12 -14.54
C ARG A 137 -5.70 9.61 -14.34
N ASP A 138 -6.90 9.04 -14.35
CA ASP A 138 -7.12 7.60 -14.46
C ASP A 138 -7.63 7.25 -15.86
N ALA A 139 -6.72 7.23 -16.84
CA ALA A 139 -7.07 6.94 -18.23
C ALA A 139 -7.64 5.52 -18.42
N LEU A 140 -7.24 4.57 -17.56
CA LEU A 140 -7.70 3.19 -17.61
C LEU A 140 -9.13 3.03 -17.09
N ALA A 141 -9.69 4.03 -16.39
CA ALA A 141 -11.11 4.05 -16.03
C ALA A 141 -12.05 4.08 -17.25
N ALA A 142 -11.56 4.50 -18.42
CA ALA A 142 -12.35 4.50 -19.66
C ALA A 142 -12.45 3.10 -20.31
N LEU A 143 -11.69 2.12 -19.84
CA LEU A 143 -11.77 0.75 -20.36
C LEU A 143 -13.08 0.07 -19.92
N PRO A 144 -13.66 -0.79 -20.77
CA PRO A 144 -14.79 -1.62 -20.38
C PRO A 144 -14.51 -2.45 -19.12
N ALA A 145 -15.57 -2.77 -18.38
CA ALA A 145 -15.49 -3.71 -17.25
C ALA A 145 -14.85 -5.04 -17.70
N GLY A 146 -13.91 -5.55 -16.91
CA GLY A 146 -13.17 -6.77 -17.22
C GLY A 146 -11.95 -6.61 -18.14
N LEU A 147 -11.79 -5.47 -18.81
CA LEU A 147 -10.58 -5.16 -19.60
C LEU A 147 -9.58 -4.28 -18.84
N ARG A 148 -10.03 -3.63 -17.77
CA ARG A 148 -9.17 -2.84 -16.91
C ARG A 148 -8.25 -3.79 -16.12
N PRO A 149 -6.92 -3.69 -16.26
CA PRO A 149 -6.01 -4.45 -15.41
C PRO A 149 -6.17 -4.05 -13.95
N ASN A 150 -5.71 -4.92 -13.05
CA ASN A 150 -5.56 -4.59 -11.64
C ASN A 150 -4.78 -3.27 -11.50
N PHE A 151 -5.27 -2.37 -10.64
CA PHE A 151 -4.79 -0.98 -10.58
C PHE A 151 -4.69 -0.44 -9.14
N ARG A 152 -5.12 -1.24 -8.17
CA ARG A 152 -5.03 -0.95 -6.75
C ARG A 152 -4.67 -2.24 -6.03
N TRP A 153 -3.86 -2.12 -5.00
CA TRP A 153 -3.46 -3.23 -4.15
C TRP A 153 -3.45 -2.76 -2.70
N VAL A 154 -3.81 -3.66 -1.79
CA VAL A 154 -3.49 -3.49 -0.36
C VAL A 154 -2.18 -4.22 -0.07
N LEU A 155 -1.27 -3.53 0.60
CA LEU A 155 0.04 -4.06 0.96
C LEU A 155 0.18 -4.05 2.48
N VAL A 156 0.47 -5.20 3.07
CA VAL A 156 0.75 -5.34 4.50
C VAL A 156 1.95 -6.26 4.67
N GLY A 157 2.92 -5.91 5.51
CA GLY A 157 4.12 -6.71 5.69
C GLY A 157 4.85 -6.40 6.98
N GLY A 158 5.73 -7.32 7.37
CA GLY A 158 6.66 -7.14 8.48
C GLY A 158 7.82 -6.22 8.12
N GLY A 159 8.55 -5.72 9.13
CA GLY A 159 9.81 -5.02 8.90
C GLY A 159 10.90 -6.02 8.48
N GLY A 160 11.52 -5.75 7.33
CA GLY A 160 12.69 -6.50 6.83
C GLY A 160 14.02 -5.79 7.10
#